data_AF-A0A953MKE8-F1
#
_entry.id   AF-A0A953MKE8-F1
#
_cell.length_a   1.000
_cell.length_b   1.000
_cell.length_c   1.000
_cell.angle_alpha   90.00
_cell.angle_beta   90.00
_cell.angle_gamma   90.00
#
_symmetry.space_group_name_H-M   'P 1'
#
loop_
_entity.id
_entity.type
_entity.pdbx_description
1 polymer ?
#
loop_
_entity_poly.entity_id
_entity_poly.type
_entity_poly.pdbx_seq_one_letter_code
_entity_poly.pdbx_strand_id
1 'polypeptide(L)'
;MPAIELMVRFNILFLFLFLSLSAQRFPNPTVDSLLTNGIQFILLEDYNSAEKNFQSLNQQFPDLPLGNIFLAAVNISKATDYNFELNEDKLDLLFENAEEITENYKDKYGENLWYHYFVALVNGYKSYYSIEQKDYLSGMFDGIESIKSFENCLEIDKNFAEAFVIIGNYLYWKSKKTEFLEWFPFIEDNTDQGIKFLERAVEETTYSRKLAVYTLIWVYINEKRFQDAVNLSRKILDQYPNNRFVKRALASAYYYLDKEKSIEILNQIKSSLVEDNALNGRNKIILNYRVAKLYFELKNYKKAGDICSKLLSDYAQTKTSDDVIIKRIEMTKELSEKIKENL
;
A
#
# COMPACT_ATOMS: atom_id res chain seq x y z
N MET A 1 -8.67 -35.09 4.64
CA MET A 1 -8.41 -36.46 4.11
C MET A 1 -9.31 -36.62 2.90
N PRO A 2 -8.93 -37.29 1.79
CA PRO A 2 -7.65 -37.72 1.25
C PRO A 2 -7.49 -37.07 -0.15
N ALA A 3 -6.95 -35.87 -0.22
CA ALA A 3 -6.34 -35.42 -1.47
C ALA A 3 -4.97 -36.09 -1.48
N ILE A 4 -4.76 -37.04 -2.38
CA ILE A 4 -3.49 -37.50 -2.95
C ILE A 4 -3.90 -38.78 -3.67
N GLU A 5 -4.11 -38.70 -4.97
CA GLU A 5 -3.59 -39.66 -5.95
C GLU A 5 -4.16 -39.30 -7.33
N LEU A 6 -3.27 -39.28 -8.34
CA LEU A 6 -3.46 -38.92 -9.74
C LEU A 6 -3.60 -37.39 -10.00
N MET A 7 -2.55 -36.58 -10.27
CA MET A 7 -1.37 -36.82 -11.11
C MET A 7 -1.82 -37.35 -12.51
N VAL A 8 -1.54 -36.79 -13.69
CA VAL A 8 -0.30 -36.19 -14.23
C VAL A 8 -0.58 -35.65 -15.69
N ARG A 9 0.31 -34.77 -16.18
CA ARG A 9 0.93 -34.63 -17.55
C ARG A 9 0.42 -33.44 -18.39
N PHE A 10 1.26 -32.64 -19.06
CA PHE A 10 2.36 -33.01 -19.97
C PHE A 10 3.38 -31.87 -20.23
N ASN A 11 4.64 -32.27 -20.28
CA ASN A 11 5.82 -31.82 -21.05
C ASN A 11 6.25 -30.35 -21.23
N ILE A 12 7.48 -30.16 -20.74
CA ILE A 12 8.53 -29.20 -21.08
C ILE A 12 8.74 -29.08 -22.59
N LEU A 13 8.83 -27.84 -23.07
CA LEU A 13 9.71 -27.48 -24.18
C LEU A 13 10.54 -26.26 -23.74
N PHE A 14 11.81 -26.52 -23.45
CA PHE A 14 12.83 -25.51 -23.17
C PHE A 14 13.15 -24.80 -24.49
N LEU A 15 12.77 -23.53 -24.59
CA LEU A 15 13.42 -22.59 -25.50
C LEU A 15 14.02 -21.49 -24.63
N PHE A 16 15.32 -21.61 -24.36
CA PHE A 16 16.14 -20.50 -23.87
C PHE A 16 16.24 -19.46 -24.99
N LEU A 17 15.26 -18.55 -25.05
CA LEU A 17 15.52 -17.19 -25.47
C LEU A 17 15.78 -16.43 -24.16
N PHE A 18 17.05 -16.14 -23.89
CA PHE A 18 17.41 -14.98 -23.09
C PHE A 18 16.98 -13.74 -23.90
N LEU A 19 15.66 -13.51 -23.98
CA LEU A 19 15.16 -12.16 -24.11
C LEU A 19 15.59 -11.50 -22.81
N SER A 20 16.53 -10.58 -22.94
CA SER A 20 16.85 -9.59 -21.92
C SER A 20 15.60 -9.31 -21.10
N LEU A 21 15.65 -9.59 -19.79
CA LEU A 21 14.69 -9.06 -18.84
C LEU A 21 14.76 -7.54 -19.01
N SER A 22 13.93 -7.01 -19.90
CA SER A 22 13.75 -5.59 -20.04
C SER A 22 13.07 -5.17 -18.75
N ALA A 23 13.87 -4.67 -17.81
CA ALA A 23 13.34 -3.84 -16.74
C ALA A 23 12.41 -2.82 -17.40
N GLN A 24 11.16 -2.74 -16.95
CA GLN A 24 10.23 -1.76 -17.49
C GLN A 24 10.63 -0.40 -17.01
N ARG A 25 11.34 0.28 -17.91
CA ARG A 25 11.95 1.57 -17.69
C ARG A 25 11.37 2.53 -18.68
N PHE A 26 11.24 3.77 -18.25
CA PHE A 26 10.83 4.82 -19.16
C PHE A 26 11.95 5.03 -20.19
N PRO A 27 11.65 5.24 -21.49
CA PRO A 27 12.69 5.22 -22.53
C PRO A 27 13.74 6.32 -22.36
N ASN A 28 13.37 7.45 -21.78
CA ASN A 28 14.32 8.51 -21.45
C ASN A 28 15.09 8.14 -20.16
N PRO A 29 16.43 7.99 -20.22
CA PRO A 29 17.23 7.52 -19.08
C PRO A 29 17.25 8.51 -17.91
N THR A 30 17.13 9.81 -18.16
CA THR A 30 17.04 10.82 -17.09
C THR A 30 15.71 10.72 -16.36
N VAL A 31 14.61 10.53 -17.10
CA VAL A 31 13.28 10.30 -16.50
C VAL A 31 13.28 8.99 -15.70
N ASP A 32 13.80 7.90 -16.27
CA ASP A 32 13.92 6.61 -15.57
C ASP A 32 14.73 6.71 -14.27
N SER A 33 15.86 7.42 -14.31
CA SER A 33 16.67 7.65 -13.12
C SER A 33 15.93 8.48 -12.07
N LEU A 34 15.22 9.54 -12.46
CA LEU A 34 14.44 10.37 -11.55
C LEU A 34 13.29 9.56 -10.94
N LEU A 35 12.57 8.76 -11.72
CA LEU A 35 11.53 7.87 -11.21
C LEU A 35 12.08 6.87 -10.19
N THR A 36 13.14 6.17 -10.56
CA THR A 36 13.78 5.16 -9.70
C THR A 36 14.26 5.77 -8.38
N ASN A 37 14.97 6.91 -8.43
CA ASN A 37 15.49 7.58 -7.25
C ASN A 37 14.37 8.14 -6.36
N GLY A 38 13.35 8.78 -6.96
CA GLY A 38 12.22 9.34 -6.23
C GLY A 38 11.42 8.27 -5.50
N ILE A 39 11.16 7.14 -6.15
CA ILE A 39 10.49 5.97 -5.53
C ILE A 39 11.37 5.39 -4.42
N GLN A 40 12.69 5.31 -4.63
CA GLN A 40 13.61 4.87 -3.59
C GLN A 40 13.56 5.80 -2.36
N PHE A 41 13.47 7.11 -2.54
CA PHE A 41 13.30 8.05 -1.42
C PHE A 41 11.96 7.84 -0.69
N ILE A 42 10.86 7.59 -1.40
CA ILE A 42 9.58 7.21 -0.76
C ILE A 42 9.75 5.96 0.11
N LEU A 43 10.44 4.94 -0.39
CA LEU A 43 10.65 3.68 0.34
C LEU A 43 11.56 3.81 1.56
N LEU A 44 12.49 4.76 1.50
CA LEU A 44 13.34 5.17 2.61
C LEU A 44 12.62 6.13 3.58
N GLU A 45 11.39 6.54 3.25
CA GLU A 45 10.58 7.53 3.98
C GLU A 45 11.23 8.92 4.05
N ASP A 46 12.18 9.19 3.15
CA ASP A 46 12.75 10.51 2.93
C ASP A 46 11.87 11.31 1.96
N TYR A 47 10.68 11.67 2.44
CA TYR A 47 9.68 12.38 1.64
C TYR A 47 10.17 13.74 1.14
N ASN A 48 11.12 14.38 1.84
CA ASN A 48 11.67 15.67 1.41
C ASN A 48 12.57 15.50 0.19
N SER A 49 13.43 14.48 0.17
CA SER A 49 14.25 14.15 -1.00
C SER A 49 13.38 13.65 -2.16
N ALA A 50 12.34 12.86 -1.87
CA ALA A 50 11.38 12.43 -2.89
C ALA A 50 10.66 13.62 -3.54
N GLU A 51 10.15 14.56 -2.75
CA GLU A 51 9.47 15.77 -3.26
C GLU A 51 10.41 16.61 -4.14
N LYS A 52 11.64 16.87 -3.68
CA LYS A 52 12.65 17.61 -4.48
C LYS A 52 12.99 16.90 -5.78
N ASN A 53 13.11 15.57 -5.75
CA ASN A 53 13.41 14.77 -6.93
C ASN A 53 12.28 14.84 -7.97
N PHE A 54 11.02 14.69 -7.55
CA PHE A 54 9.88 14.78 -8.48
C PHE A 54 9.55 16.21 -8.90
N GLN A 55 9.85 17.23 -8.09
CA GLN A 55 9.87 18.62 -8.54
C GLN A 55 10.88 18.82 -9.66
N SER A 56 12.08 18.22 -9.56
CA SER A 56 13.08 18.26 -10.62
C SER A 56 12.61 17.55 -11.89
N LEU A 57 11.95 16.40 -11.77
CA LEU A 57 11.31 15.71 -12.90
C LEU A 57 10.28 16.61 -13.59
N ASN A 58 9.40 17.25 -12.82
CA ASN A 58 8.38 18.15 -13.34
C ASN A 58 8.97 19.39 -14.05
N GLN A 59 10.08 19.93 -13.53
CA GLN A 59 10.75 21.10 -14.11
C GLN A 59 11.52 20.77 -15.39
N GLN A 60 12.19 19.62 -15.43
CA GLN A 60 13.01 19.21 -16.58
C GLN A 60 12.17 18.61 -17.72
N PHE A 61 11.03 18.00 -17.39
CA PHE A 61 10.16 17.32 -18.34
C PHE A 61 8.69 17.75 -18.14
N PRO A 62 8.36 19.05 -18.36
CA PRO A 62 7.01 19.57 -18.12
C PRO A 62 5.95 18.98 -19.06
N ASP A 63 6.37 18.44 -20.22
CA ASP A 63 5.49 17.76 -21.17
C ASP A 63 5.17 16.30 -20.76
N LEU A 64 5.63 15.85 -19.59
CA LEU A 64 5.32 14.52 -19.04
C LEU A 64 4.53 14.65 -17.73
N PRO A 65 3.44 13.88 -17.56
CA PRO A 65 2.59 14.00 -16.37
C PRO A 65 3.24 13.39 -15.12
N LEU A 66 4.31 12.62 -15.29
CA LEU A 66 4.99 11.85 -14.24
C LEU A 66 5.48 12.72 -13.08
N GLY A 67 5.90 13.98 -13.34
CA GLY A 67 6.28 14.91 -12.28
C GLY A 67 5.13 15.16 -11.31
N ASN A 68 3.97 15.54 -11.83
CA ASN A 68 2.76 15.79 -11.04
C ASN A 68 2.22 14.52 -10.37
N ILE A 69 2.14 13.40 -11.12
CA ILE A 69 1.67 12.11 -10.60
C ILE A 69 2.48 11.67 -9.38
N PHE A 70 3.81 11.67 -9.47
CA PHE A 70 4.64 11.20 -8.38
C PHE A 70 4.78 12.21 -7.25
N LEU A 71 4.58 13.52 -7.50
CA LEU A 71 4.38 14.49 -6.42
C LEU A 71 3.11 14.17 -5.62
N ALA A 72 2.00 13.82 -6.29
CA ALA A 72 0.79 13.37 -5.59
C ALA A 72 1.07 12.11 -4.77
N ALA A 73 1.78 11.12 -5.35
CA ALA A 73 2.18 9.90 -4.66
C ALA A 73 3.01 10.17 -3.38
N VAL A 74 3.95 11.12 -3.41
CA VAL A 74 4.72 11.54 -2.22
C VAL A 74 3.81 12.13 -1.15
N ASN A 75 2.89 13.03 -1.52
CA ASN A 75 1.98 13.68 -0.56
C ASN A 75 1.05 12.64 0.08
N ILE A 76 0.47 11.74 -0.73
CA ILE A 76 -0.35 10.61 -0.26
C ILE A 76 0.42 9.70 0.69
N SER A 77 1.64 9.30 0.31
CA SER A 77 2.46 8.39 1.11
C SER A 77 2.83 9.01 2.45
N LYS A 78 3.29 10.28 2.44
CA LYS A 78 3.67 11.02 3.65
C LYS A 78 2.50 11.19 4.61
N ALA A 79 1.34 11.60 4.09
CA ALA A 79 0.15 11.76 4.92
C ALA A 79 -0.35 10.44 5.49
N THR A 80 -0.32 9.36 4.71
CA THR A 80 -0.71 8.01 5.17
C THR A 80 0.23 7.52 6.28
N ASP A 81 1.54 7.65 6.10
CA ASP A 81 2.53 7.20 7.06
C ASP A 81 2.45 7.98 8.39
N TYR A 82 2.46 9.31 8.28
CA TYR A 82 2.37 10.21 9.42
C TYR A 82 0.96 10.37 9.97
N ASN A 83 -0.04 9.80 9.31
CA ASN A 83 -1.45 9.94 9.64
C ASN A 83 -1.83 11.43 9.81
N PHE A 84 -1.38 12.24 8.85
CA PHE A 84 -1.74 13.65 8.72
C PHE A 84 -2.91 13.80 7.75
N GLU A 85 -3.64 14.90 7.88
CA GLU A 85 -4.66 15.25 6.89
C GLU A 85 -3.97 15.63 5.58
N LEU A 86 -4.58 15.18 4.48
CA LEU A 86 -4.13 15.52 3.14
C LEU A 86 -4.53 16.95 2.79
N ASN A 87 -3.69 17.61 2.01
CA ASN A 87 -4.04 18.90 1.42
C ASN A 87 -4.77 18.62 0.10
N GLU A 88 -6.09 18.73 0.15
CA GLU A 88 -7.00 18.41 -0.96
C GLU A 88 -6.71 19.30 -2.18
N ASP A 89 -6.70 20.62 -1.99
CA ASP A 89 -6.42 21.60 -3.04
C ASP A 89 -5.09 21.32 -3.76
N LYS A 90 -4.06 20.91 -3.02
CA LYS A 90 -2.76 20.56 -3.60
C LYS A 90 -2.84 19.30 -4.46
N LEU A 91 -3.58 18.28 -4.01
CA LEU A 91 -3.72 17.03 -4.75
C LEU A 91 -4.58 17.22 -6.00
N ASP A 92 -5.70 17.93 -5.88
CA ASP A 92 -6.58 18.21 -7.00
C ASP A 92 -5.82 18.95 -8.11
N LEU A 93 -5.06 19.99 -7.76
CA LEU A 93 -4.22 20.70 -8.72
C LEU A 93 -3.16 19.79 -9.37
N LEU A 94 -2.55 18.87 -8.63
CA LEU A 94 -1.57 17.93 -9.19
C LEU A 94 -2.24 16.96 -10.18
N PHE A 95 -3.44 16.47 -9.86
CA PHE A 95 -4.18 15.57 -10.74
C PHE A 95 -4.69 16.29 -11.99
N GLU A 96 -5.29 17.47 -11.87
CA GLU A 96 -5.74 18.28 -13.00
C GLU A 96 -4.59 18.56 -13.99
N ASN A 97 -3.44 19.00 -13.48
CA ASN A 97 -2.26 19.22 -14.33
C ASN A 97 -1.76 17.92 -14.98
N ALA A 98 -1.78 16.79 -14.26
CA ALA A 98 -1.37 15.51 -14.83
C ALA A 98 -2.33 15.03 -15.93
N GLU A 99 -3.64 15.23 -15.77
CA GLU A 99 -4.66 14.90 -16.77
C GLU A 99 -4.47 15.76 -18.03
N GLU A 100 -4.34 17.08 -17.88
CA GLU A 100 -4.13 18.00 -19.00
C GLU A 100 -2.86 17.64 -19.78
N ILE A 101 -1.74 17.39 -19.09
CA ILE A 101 -0.48 16.99 -19.73
C ILE A 101 -0.61 15.62 -20.41
N THR A 102 -1.38 14.70 -19.83
CA THR A 102 -1.62 13.36 -20.43
C THR A 102 -2.41 13.45 -21.73
N GLU A 103 -3.43 14.32 -21.79
CA GLU A 103 -4.19 14.55 -23.03
C GLU A 103 -3.34 15.30 -24.08
N ASN A 104 -2.53 16.29 -23.68
CA ASN A 104 -1.56 16.91 -24.61
C ASN A 104 -0.52 15.90 -25.14
N TYR A 105 -0.09 14.95 -24.31
CA TYR A 105 0.81 13.88 -24.71
C TYR A 105 0.15 12.96 -25.75
N LYS A 106 -1.13 12.63 -25.57
CA LYS A 106 -1.95 11.87 -26.53
C LYS A 106 -2.00 12.54 -27.89
N ASP A 107 -2.29 13.85 -27.93
CA ASP A 107 -2.39 14.59 -29.19
C ASP A 107 -1.08 14.56 -29.99
N LYS A 108 0.05 14.50 -29.29
CA LYS A 108 1.40 14.51 -29.90
C LYS A 108 1.91 13.12 -30.29
N TYR A 109 1.63 12.10 -29.48
CA TYR A 109 2.25 10.77 -29.60
C TYR A 109 1.26 9.62 -29.76
N GLY A 110 -0.04 9.92 -29.80
CA GLY A 110 -1.13 8.96 -29.88
C GLY A 110 -1.34 8.16 -28.59
N GLU A 111 -2.31 7.26 -28.63
CA GLU A 111 -2.65 6.32 -27.55
C GLU A 111 -1.66 5.15 -27.50
N ASN A 112 -0.39 5.46 -27.23
CA ASN A 112 0.67 4.46 -27.08
C ASN A 112 0.70 3.88 -25.65
N LEU A 113 1.58 2.89 -25.41
CA LEU A 113 1.75 2.25 -24.11
C LEU A 113 1.90 3.25 -22.95
N TRP A 114 2.68 4.30 -23.14
CA TRP A 114 2.96 5.28 -22.09
C TRP A 114 1.78 6.20 -21.82
N TYR A 115 1.00 6.56 -22.85
CA TYR A 115 -0.27 7.27 -22.65
C TYR A 115 -1.20 6.48 -21.73
N HIS A 116 -1.47 5.22 -22.05
CA HIS A 116 -2.33 4.38 -21.22
C HIS A 116 -1.76 4.18 -19.81
N TYR A 117 -0.45 4.04 -19.67
CA TYR A 117 0.18 3.96 -18.35
C TYR A 117 -0.01 5.25 -17.54
N PHE A 118 0.10 6.43 -18.17
CA PHE A 118 -0.13 7.70 -17.49
C PHE A 118 -1.59 7.85 -17.04
N VAL A 119 -2.56 7.56 -17.92
CA VAL A 119 -3.98 7.54 -17.56
C VAL A 119 -4.22 6.57 -16.41
N ALA A 120 -3.61 5.38 -16.44
CA ALA A 120 -3.75 4.38 -15.41
C ALA A 120 -3.22 4.86 -14.04
N LEU A 121 -2.05 5.50 -14.02
CA LEU A 121 -1.45 6.03 -12.80
C LEU A 121 -2.28 7.17 -12.19
N VAL A 122 -2.69 8.15 -13.01
CA VAL A 122 -3.50 9.29 -12.54
C VAL A 122 -4.78 8.79 -11.88
N ASN A 123 -5.56 7.98 -12.59
CA ASN A 123 -6.82 7.45 -12.08
C ASN A 123 -6.61 6.51 -10.88
N GLY A 124 -5.50 5.77 -10.85
CA GLY A 124 -5.17 4.90 -9.71
C GLY A 124 -4.92 5.68 -8.42
N TYR A 125 -4.16 6.78 -8.50
CA TYR A 125 -3.92 7.65 -7.33
C TYR A 125 -5.16 8.45 -6.93
N LYS A 126 -5.96 8.94 -7.89
CA LYS A 126 -7.26 9.56 -7.61
C LYS A 126 -8.20 8.60 -6.89
N SER A 127 -8.32 7.36 -7.39
CA SER A 127 -9.12 6.30 -6.77
C SER A 127 -8.74 6.07 -5.31
N TYR A 128 -7.44 5.91 -5.03
CA TYR A 128 -6.94 5.76 -3.67
C TYR A 128 -7.32 6.95 -2.80
N TYR A 129 -7.10 8.17 -3.31
CA TYR A 129 -7.39 9.41 -2.60
C TYR A 129 -8.89 9.56 -2.27
N SER A 130 -9.78 9.39 -3.25
CA SER A 130 -11.24 9.48 -3.04
C SER A 130 -11.74 8.46 -2.02
N ILE A 131 -11.20 7.23 -2.03
CA ILE A 131 -11.56 6.19 -1.05
C ILE A 131 -11.14 6.60 0.38
N GLU A 132 -9.94 7.17 0.56
CA GLU A 132 -9.49 7.68 1.87
C GLU A 132 -10.37 8.83 2.37
N GLN A 133 -10.86 9.67 1.45
CA GLN A 133 -11.81 10.75 1.72
C GLN A 133 -13.27 10.26 1.91
N LYS A 134 -13.50 8.94 1.85
CA LYS A 134 -14.82 8.27 1.94
C LYS A 134 -15.76 8.58 0.78
N ASP A 135 -15.25 9.15 -0.33
CA ASP A 135 -15.96 9.24 -1.60
C ASP A 135 -15.77 7.95 -2.40
N TYR A 136 -16.47 6.90 -1.96
CA TYR A 136 -16.34 5.57 -2.55
C TYR A 136 -16.87 5.47 -3.98
N LEU A 137 -17.82 6.34 -4.38
CA LEU A 137 -18.39 6.30 -5.73
C LEU A 137 -17.37 6.80 -6.75
N SER A 138 -16.83 8.02 -6.54
CA SER A 138 -15.77 8.56 -7.41
C SER A 138 -14.54 7.64 -7.39
N GLY A 139 -14.15 7.19 -6.20
CA GLY A 139 -13.02 6.28 -6.04
C GLY A 139 -13.19 4.96 -6.80
N MET A 140 -14.40 4.42 -6.86
CA MET A 140 -14.70 3.22 -7.66
C MET A 140 -14.60 3.48 -9.16
N PHE A 141 -15.16 4.59 -9.66
CA PHE A 141 -15.11 4.92 -11.10
C PHE A 141 -13.68 5.16 -11.58
N ASP A 142 -12.91 5.97 -10.85
CA ASP A 142 -11.49 6.19 -11.15
C ASP A 142 -10.70 4.88 -11.09
N GLY A 143 -11.02 4.00 -10.13
CA GLY A 143 -10.39 2.69 -10.01
C GLY A 143 -10.63 1.80 -11.23
N ILE A 144 -11.86 1.77 -11.74
CA ILE A 144 -12.22 1.02 -12.96
C ILE A 144 -11.48 1.57 -14.18
N GLU A 145 -11.41 2.89 -14.34
CA GLU A 145 -10.70 3.52 -15.47
C GLU A 145 -9.19 3.24 -15.40
N SER A 146 -8.61 3.23 -14.20
CA SER A 146 -7.22 2.83 -13.98
C SER A 146 -6.97 1.39 -14.44
N ILE A 147 -7.82 0.45 -14.04
CA ILE A 147 -7.72 -0.97 -14.40
C ILE A 147 -7.82 -1.15 -15.92
N LYS A 148 -8.83 -0.55 -16.54
CA LYS A 148 -9.03 -0.59 -18.00
C LYS A 148 -7.81 -0.05 -18.75
N SER A 149 -7.20 1.02 -18.25
CA SER A 149 -5.99 1.59 -18.84
C SER A 149 -4.77 0.67 -18.69
N PHE A 150 -4.65 -0.04 -17.56
CA PHE A 150 -3.64 -1.11 -17.40
C PHE A 150 -3.91 -2.31 -18.31
N GLU A 151 -5.17 -2.67 -18.55
CA GLU A 151 -5.55 -3.71 -19.52
C GLU A 151 -5.14 -3.30 -20.94
N ASN A 152 -5.40 -2.06 -21.36
CA ASN A 152 -4.91 -1.51 -22.64
C ASN A 152 -3.37 -1.58 -22.74
N CYS A 153 -2.64 -1.34 -21.65
CA CYS A 153 -1.19 -1.54 -21.63
C CYS A 153 -0.81 -3.00 -21.94
N LEU A 154 -1.53 -3.98 -21.39
CA LEU A 154 -1.30 -5.40 -21.63
C LEU A 154 -1.73 -5.86 -23.03
N GLU A 155 -2.69 -5.18 -23.67
CA GLU A 155 -3.02 -5.40 -25.08
C GLU A 155 -1.86 -4.99 -26.00
N ILE A 156 -1.18 -3.88 -25.68
CA ILE A 156 -0.01 -3.38 -26.43
C ILE A 156 1.25 -4.20 -26.11
N ASP A 157 1.53 -4.44 -24.83
CA ASP A 157 2.64 -5.26 -24.35
C ASP A 157 2.18 -6.21 -23.25
N LYS A 158 1.97 -7.48 -23.63
CA LYS A 158 1.53 -8.57 -22.74
C LYS A 158 2.46 -8.84 -21.56
N ASN A 159 3.69 -8.31 -21.59
CA ASN A 159 4.66 -8.46 -20.52
C ASN A 159 4.79 -7.19 -19.66
N PHE A 160 3.95 -6.17 -19.85
CA PHE A 160 3.96 -4.95 -19.03
C PHE A 160 3.60 -5.26 -17.57
N ALA A 161 4.62 -5.43 -16.74
CA ALA A 161 4.63 -5.92 -15.39
C ALA A 161 4.15 -4.88 -14.37
N GLU A 162 4.23 -3.59 -14.71
CA GLU A 162 3.52 -2.53 -13.98
C GLU A 162 2.02 -2.83 -13.86
N ALA A 163 1.39 -3.35 -14.93
CA ALA A 163 -0.04 -3.68 -14.92
C ALA A 163 -0.39 -4.86 -13.99
N PHE A 164 0.51 -5.84 -13.82
CA PHE A 164 0.25 -6.99 -12.94
C PHE A 164 0.07 -6.58 -11.48
N VAL A 165 0.73 -5.51 -11.02
CA VAL A 165 0.59 -5.02 -9.64
C VAL A 165 -0.85 -4.58 -9.37
N ILE A 166 -1.37 -3.69 -10.22
CA ILE A 166 -2.66 -3.04 -10.00
C ILE A 166 -3.81 -3.99 -10.33
N ILE A 167 -3.72 -4.72 -11.45
CA ILE A 167 -4.74 -5.71 -11.82
C ILE A 167 -4.75 -6.86 -10.81
N GLY A 168 -3.58 -7.36 -10.39
CA GLY A 168 -3.50 -8.43 -9.39
C GLY A 168 -4.11 -8.05 -8.05
N ASN A 169 -3.83 -6.83 -7.58
CA ASN A 169 -4.46 -6.26 -6.39
C ASN A 169 -5.99 -6.18 -6.53
N TYR A 170 -6.48 -5.66 -7.66
CA TYR A 170 -7.92 -5.55 -7.91
C TYR A 170 -8.61 -6.90 -7.93
N LEU A 171 -8.10 -7.87 -8.72
CA LEU A 171 -8.70 -9.20 -8.85
C LEU A 171 -8.83 -9.88 -7.49
N TYR A 172 -7.77 -9.85 -6.69
CA TYR A 172 -7.78 -10.44 -5.36
C TYR A 172 -8.82 -9.79 -4.43
N TRP A 173 -8.75 -8.46 -4.25
CA TRP A 173 -9.62 -7.80 -3.27
C TRP A 173 -11.07 -7.76 -3.73
N LYS A 174 -11.34 -7.66 -5.04
CA LYS A 174 -12.69 -7.79 -5.58
C LYS A 174 -13.28 -9.13 -5.14
N SER A 175 -12.60 -10.25 -5.43
CA SER A 175 -13.12 -11.58 -5.10
C SER A 175 -13.30 -11.78 -3.60
N LYS A 176 -12.35 -11.35 -2.75
CA LYS A 176 -12.52 -11.40 -1.29
C LYS A 176 -13.66 -10.54 -0.77
N LYS A 177 -13.99 -9.44 -1.44
CA LYS A 177 -15.14 -8.59 -1.07
C LYS A 177 -16.45 -9.12 -1.63
N THR A 178 -16.45 -9.89 -2.70
CA THR A 178 -17.66 -10.44 -3.34
C THR A 178 -17.87 -11.94 -3.08
N GLU A 179 -17.07 -12.58 -2.22
CA GLU A 179 -17.18 -14.01 -1.86
C GLU A 179 -18.61 -14.37 -1.40
N PHE A 180 -19.28 -13.47 -0.67
CA PHE A 180 -20.67 -13.67 -0.24
C PHE A 180 -21.72 -13.67 -1.39
N LEU A 181 -21.30 -13.28 -2.60
CA LEU A 181 -22.11 -13.21 -3.81
C LEU A 181 -21.72 -14.25 -4.87
N GLU A 182 -20.87 -15.23 -4.55
CA GLU A 182 -20.43 -16.27 -5.50
C GLU A 182 -21.57 -17.11 -6.10
N TRP A 183 -22.74 -17.11 -5.46
CA TRP A 183 -23.95 -17.76 -5.99
C TRP A 183 -24.55 -17.02 -7.21
N PHE A 184 -24.16 -15.76 -7.44
CA PHE A 184 -24.69 -14.94 -8.53
C PHE A 184 -23.90 -15.23 -9.82
N PRO A 185 -24.57 -15.53 -10.95
CA PRO A 185 -23.88 -15.68 -12.23
C PRO A 185 -23.13 -14.37 -12.55
N PHE A 186 -21.93 -14.46 -13.14
CA PHE A 186 -21.05 -13.34 -13.50
C PHE A 186 -20.13 -12.79 -12.38
N ILE A 187 -20.21 -13.27 -11.14
CA ILE A 187 -19.21 -12.97 -10.11
C ILE A 187 -18.17 -14.09 -10.08
N GLU A 188 -17.02 -13.83 -10.69
CA GLU A 188 -15.92 -14.78 -10.77
C GLU A 188 -14.96 -14.62 -9.58
N ASP A 189 -14.62 -15.75 -8.95
CA ASP A 189 -13.50 -15.81 -8.02
C ASP A 189 -12.17 -15.81 -8.80
N ASN A 190 -11.43 -14.72 -8.66
CA ASN A 190 -10.15 -14.45 -9.28
C ASN A 190 -9.03 -14.36 -8.23
N THR A 191 -9.26 -14.90 -7.02
CA THR A 191 -8.29 -14.87 -5.92
C THR A 191 -6.92 -15.39 -6.34
N ASP A 192 -6.88 -16.61 -6.89
CA ASP A 192 -5.62 -17.25 -7.31
C ASP A 192 -4.93 -16.51 -8.46
N GLN A 193 -5.70 -15.94 -9.37
CA GLN A 193 -5.16 -15.14 -10.47
C GLN A 193 -4.53 -13.85 -9.94
N GLY A 194 -5.20 -13.16 -9.01
CA GLY A 194 -4.68 -11.97 -8.35
C GLY A 194 -3.37 -12.24 -7.62
N ILE A 195 -3.30 -13.36 -6.87
CA ILE A 195 -2.07 -13.81 -6.20
C ILE A 195 -0.95 -14.06 -7.21
N LYS A 196 -1.21 -14.80 -8.29
CA LYS A 196 -0.20 -15.09 -9.33
C LYS A 196 0.34 -13.84 -10.01
N PHE A 197 -0.51 -12.84 -10.27
CA PHE A 197 -0.08 -11.57 -10.84
C PHE A 197 0.83 -10.80 -9.88
N LEU A 198 0.48 -10.76 -8.59
CA LEU A 198 1.31 -10.12 -7.57
C LEU A 198 2.63 -10.86 -7.37
N GLU A 199 2.62 -12.20 -7.30
CA GLU A 199 3.84 -13.03 -7.21
C GLU A 199 4.77 -12.77 -8.40
N ARG A 200 4.22 -12.75 -9.62
CA ARG A 200 5.00 -12.41 -10.83
C ARG A 200 5.58 -10.99 -10.74
N ALA A 201 4.78 -9.99 -10.36
CA ALA A 201 5.25 -8.62 -10.27
C ALA A 201 6.36 -8.42 -9.22
N VAL A 202 6.39 -9.25 -8.17
CA VAL A 202 7.47 -9.25 -7.16
C VAL A 202 8.79 -9.75 -7.73
N GLU A 203 8.78 -10.58 -8.77
CA GLU A 203 9.99 -11.11 -9.42
C GLU A 203 10.58 -10.12 -10.44
N GLU A 204 9.73 -9.29 -11.05
CA GLU A 204 10.09 -8.34 -12.09
C GLU A 204 10.78 -7.08 -11.56
N THR A 205 11.54 -6.39 -12.42
CA THR A 205 12.11 -5.06 -12.10
C THR A 205 11.22 -3.98 -12.67
N THR A 206 10.41 -3.37 -11.79
CA THR A 206 9.42 -2.35 -12.13
C THR A 206 9.44 -1.23 -11.08
N TYR A 207 8.90 -0.06 -11.41
CA TYR A 207 8.72 1.06 -10.48
C TYR A 207 7.78 0.69 -9.33
N SER A 208 6.72 -0.06 -9.63
CA SER A 208 5.70 -0.49 -8.67
C SER A 208 6.03 -1.80 -7.94
N ARG A 209 7.21 -2.40 -8.16
CA ARG A 209 7.60 -3.70 -7.56
C ARG A 209 7.42 -3.72 -6.05
N LYS A 210 7.80 -2.65 -5.36
CA LYS A 210 7.73 -2.59 -3.89
C LYS A 210 6.29 -2.44 -3.39
N LEU A 211 5.42 -1.78 -4.17
CA LEU A 211 3.98 -1.81 -3.94
C LEU A 211 3.44 -3.24 -4.09
N ALA A 212 3.86 -3.97 -5.12
CA ALA A 212 3.49 -5.38 -5.30
C ALA A 212 3.88 -6.24 -4.09
N VAL A 213 5.10 -6.07 -3.57
CA VAL A 213 5.55 -6.77 -2.36
C VAL A 213 4.68 -6.40 -1.16
N TYR A 214 4.43 -5.11 -0.93
CA TYR A 214 3.61 -4.64 0.17
C TYR A 214 2.18 -5.23 0.09
N THR A 215 1.56 -5.19 -1.08
CA THR A 215 0.24 -5.78 -1.33
C THR A 215 0.25 -7.28 -1.07
N LEU A 216 1.25 -8.00 -1.58
CA LEU A 216 1.35 -9.45 -1.42
C LEU A 216 1.51 -9.87 0.05
N ILE A 217 2.18 -9.07 0.89
CA ILE A 217 2.24 -9.30 2.34
C ILE A 217 0.83 -9.27 2.95
N TRP A 218 0.00 -8.29 2.60
CA TRP A 218 -1.38 -8.20 3.11
C TRP A 218 -2.28 -9.31 2.57
N VAL A 219 -2.10 -9.70 1.31
CA VAL A 219 -2.74 -10.88 0.71
C VAL A 219 -2.41 -12.13 1.53
N TYR A 220 -1.13 -12.37 1.84
CA TYR A 220 -0.73 -13.51 2.68
C TYR A 220 -1.33 -13.45 4.09
N ILE A 221 -1.42 -12.27 4.72
CA ILE A 221 -2.08 -12.12 6.03
C ILE A 221 -3.56 -12.49 5.93
N ASN A 222 -4.27 -12.03 4.89
CA ASN A 222 -5.68 -12.33 4.68
C ASN A 222 -5.92 -13.82 4.42
N GLU A 223 -5.06 -14.46 3.64
CA GLU A 223 -5.08 -15.91 3.40
C GLU A 223 -4.53 -16.74 4.57
N LYS A 224 -4.28 -16.11 5.74
CA LYS A 224 -3.72 -16.74 6.94
C LYS A 224 -2.35 -17.40 6.72
N ARG A 225 -1.65 -17.05 5.64
CA ARG A 225 -0.26 -17.42 5.33
C ARG A 225 0.70 -16.52 6.10
N PHE A 226 0.56 -16.48 7.42
CA PHE A 226 1.28 -15.51 8.26
C PHE A 226 2.80 -15.66 8.20
N GLN A 227 3.31 -16.89 8.08
CA GLN A 227 4.76 -17.12 7.98
C GLN A 227 5.33 -16.59 6.65
N ASP A 228 4.58 -16.72 5.55
CA ASP A 228 4.97 -16.16 4.25
C ASP A 228 5.00 -14.63 4.32
N ALA A 229 3.99 -14.03 4.96
CA ALA A 229 3.95 -12.60 5.23
C ALA A 229 5.17 -12.13 6.05
N VAL A 230 5.56 -12.87 7.10
CA VAL A 230 6.75 -12.57 7.91
C VAL A 230 8.03 -12.68 7.08
N ASN A 231 8.19 -13.77 6.31
CA ASN A 231 9.38 -14.02 5.50
C ASN A 231 9.57 -12.91 4.45
N LEU A 232 8.50 -12.57 3.73
CA LEU A 232 8.52 -11.53 2.70
C LEU A 232 8.77 -10.14 3.31
N SER A 233 8.12 -9.81 4.43
CA SER A 233 8.36 -8.55 5.13
C SER A 233 9.81 -8.40 5.59
N ARG A 234 10.41 -9.43 6.20
CA ARG A 234 11.81 -9.40 6.65
C ARG A 234 12.77 -9.15 5.49
N LYS A 235 12.57 -9.85 4.36
CA LYS A 235 13.38 -9.66 3.15
C LYS A 235 13.39 -8.20 2.65
N ILE A 236 12.28 -7.48 2.81
CA ILE A 236 12.22 -6.06 2.45
C ILE A 236 12.88 -5.18 3.51
N LEU A 237 12.67 -5.47 4.79
CA LEU A 237 13.29 -4.71 5.88
C LEU A 237 14.82 -4.88 5.93
N ASP A 238 15.37 -5.96 5.39
CA ASP A 238 16.82 -6.09 5.20
C ASP A 238 17.39 -5.01 4.27
N GLN A 239 16.59 -4.52 3.32
CA GLN A 239 16.97 -3.45 2.38
C GLN A 239 16.49 -2.06 2.86
N TYR A 240 15.35 -1.99 3.53
CA TYR A 240 14.71 -0.76 4.00
C TYR A 240 14.35 -0.89 5.49
N PRO A 241 15.35 -0.91 6.40
CA PRO A 241 15.14 -1.25 7.81
C PRO A 241 14.23 -0.29 8.56
N ASN A 242 14.02 0.92 8.04
CA ASN A 242 13.18 1.93 8.66
C ASN A 242 11.74 1.93 8.14
N ASN A 243 11.44 1.26 7.02
CA ASN A 243 10.14 1.35 6.35
C ASN A 243 8.98 0.93 7.27
N ARG A 244 8.23 1.91 7.75
CA ARG A 244 7.09 1.78 8.65
C ARG A 244 5.92 1.07 8.00
N PHE A 245 5.67 1.24 6.70
CA PHE A 245 4.62 0.49 6.01
C PHE A 245 4.83 -1.02 6.13
N VAL A 246 6.03 -1.50 5.81
CA VAL A 246 6.37 -2.92 5.91
C VAL A 246 6.44 -3.37 7.38
N LYS A 247 6.96 -2.53 8.30
CA LYS A 247 6.90 -2.83 9.75
C LYS A 247 5.45 -3.00 10.25
N ARG A 248 4.50 -2.18 9.78
CA ARG A 248 3.08 -2.29 10.16
C ARG A 248 2.48 -3.61 9.66
N ALA A 249 2.79 -4.02 8.44
CA ALA A 249 2.39 -5.31 7.89
C ALA A 249 3.03 -6.48 8.67
N LEU A 250 4.33 -6.40 8.97
CA LEU A 250 5.05 -7.40 9.76
C LEU A 250 4.49 -7.54 11.18
N ALA A 251 4.21 -6.43 11.87
CA ALA A 251 3.57 -6.46 13.18
C ALA A 251 2.19 -7.13 13.12
N SER A 252 1.47 -6.96 12.01
CA SER A 252 0.14 -7.56 11.80
C SER A 252 0.23 -9.06 11.51
N ALA A 253 1.26 -9.53 10.81
CA ALA A 253 1.53 -10.96 10.68
C ALA A 253 1.93 -11.59 12.04
N TYR A 254 2.80 -10.92 12.80
CA TYR A 254 3.19 -11.38 14.13
C TYR A 254 2.07 -11.35 15.16
N TYR A 255 1.05 -10.50 15.01
CA TYR A 255 -0.12 -10.54 15.89
C TYR A 255 -0.70 -11.98 16.02
N TYR A 256 -0.67 -12.75 14.93
CA TYR A 256 -1.13 -14.13 14.87
C TYR A 256 -0.08 -15.17 15.27
N LEU A 257 1.20 -14.92 15.03
CA LEU A 257 2.29 -15.88 15.27
C LEU A 257 3.02 -15.68 16.61
N ASP A 258 3.30 -14.44 16.96
CA ASP A 258 4.14 -14.04 18.09
C ASP A 258 3.79 -12.60 18.54
N LYS A 259 2.91 -12.51 19.53
CA LYS A 259 2.40 -11.23 20.03
C LYS A 259 3.50 -10.36 20.66
N GLU A 260 4.55 -10.95 21.21
CA GLU A 260 5.65 -10.20 21.80
C GLU A 260 6.48 -9.49 20.73
N LYS A 261 6.80 -10.20 19.63
CA LYS A 261 7.42 -9.58 18.45
C LYS A 261 6.56 -8.50 17.81
N SER A 262 5.24 -8.69 17.78
CA SER A 262 4.30 -7.67 17.30
C SER A 262 4.41 -6.38 18.13
N ILE A 263 4.45 -6.50 19.47
CA ILE A 263 4.65 -5.37 20.38
C ILE A 263 5.99 -4.67 20.12
N GLU A 264 7.08 -5.43 19.96
CA GLU A 264 8.41 -4.89 19.69
C GLU A 264 8.41 -3.99 18.45
N ILE A 265 7.85 -4.48 17.34
CA ILE A 265 7.82 -3.74 16.08
C ILE A 265 6.91 -2.51 16.16
N LEU A 266 5.79 -2.59 16.86
CA LEU A 266 4.93 -1.42 17.11
C LEU A 266 5.67 -0.33 17.90
N ASN A 267 6.53 -0.71 18.86
CA ASN A 267 7.37 0.24 19.57
C ASN A 267 8.48 0.82 18.67
N GLN A 268 9.07 0.03 17.77
CA GLN A 268 10.03 0.53 16.78
C GLN A 268 9.40 1.59 15.86
N ILE A 269 8.16 1.36 15.37
CA ILE A 269 7.41 2.35 14.56
C ILE A 269 7.17 3.62 15.37
N LYS A 270 6.81 3.48 16.64
CA LYS A 270 6.58 4.63 17.52
C LYS A 270 7.87 5.45 17.69
N SER A 271 9.01 4.80 17.91
CA SER A 271 10.31 5.48 18.04
C SER A 271 10.70 6.22 16.75
N SER A 272 10.54 5.60 15.57
CA SER A 272 10.88 6.27 14.32
C SER A 272 9.98 7.48 14.02
N LEU A 273 8.69 7.41 14.39
CA LEU A 273 7.81 8.58 14.32
C LEU A 273 8.22 9.71 15.27
N VAL A 274 8.86 9.41 16.41
CA VAL A 274 9.41 10.45 17.30
C VAL A 274 10.63 11.09 16.66
N GLU A 275 11.54 10.29 16.10
CA GLU A 275 12.75 10.76 15.42
C GLU A 275 12.40 11.69 14.24
N ASP A 276 11.36 11.35 13.48
CA ASP A 276 10.87 12.15 12.35
C ASP A 276 10.01 13.37 12.78
N ASN A 277 9.82 13.61 14.09
CA ASN A 277 8.88 14.60 14.64
C ASN A 277 7.44 14.45 14.10
N ALA A 278 7.05 13.22 13.75
CA ALA A 278 5.77 12.88 13.14
C ALA A 278 4.79 12.17 14.09
N LEU A 279 5.19 11.89 15.34
CA LEU A 279 4.32 11.27 16.33
C LEU A 279 3.23 12.25 16.81
N ASN A 280 2.11 12.29 16.09
CA ASN A 280 0.93 13.07 16.43
C ASN A 280 -0.06 12.32 17.34
N GLY A 281 -1.16 12.99 17.70
CA GLY A 281 -2.23 12.42 18.52
C GLY A 281 -2.85 11.15 17.95
N ARG A 282 -3.12 11.09 16.63
CA ARG A 282 -3.70 9.91 15.97
C ARG A 282 -2.76 8.70 16.06
N ASN A 283 -1.51 8.84 15.64
CA ASN A 283 -0.54 7.76 15.68
C ASN A 283 -0.25 7.30 17.12
N LYS A 284 -0.11 8.25 18.07
CA LYS A 284 0.13 7.94 19.48
C LYS A 284 -0.98 7.07 20.07
N ILE A 285 -2.24 7.44 19.89
CA ILE A 285 -3.35 6.68 20.47
C ILE A 285 -3.52 5.32 19.79
N ILE A 286 -3.40 5.25 18.46
CA ILE A 286 -3.52 3.99 17.70
C ILE A 286 -2.45 2.98 18.12
N LEU A 287 -1.18 3.39 18.17
CA LEU A 287 -0.07 2.49 18.49
C LEU A 287 -0.14 2.00 19.93
N ASN A 288 -0.37 2.90 20.89
CA ASN A 288 -0.47 2.52 22.30
C ASN A 288 -1.69 1.62 22.56
N TYR A 289 -2.85 1.90 21.93
CA TYR A 289 -4.02 1.03 22.05
C TYR A 289 -3.73 -0.39 21.52
N ARG A 290 -3.08 -0.52 20.35
CA ARG A 290 -2.70 -1.82 19.78
C ARG A 290 -1.77 -2.60 20.71
N VAL A 291 -0.78 -1.93 21.31
CA VAL A 291 0.13 -2.53 22.28
C VAL A 291 -0.62 -2.96 23.55
N ALA A 292 -1.52 -2.13 24.08
CA ALA A 292 -2.34 -2.49 25.24
C ALA A 292 -3.22 -3.71 24.98
N LYS A 293 -3.86 -3.78 23.80
CA LYS A 293 -4.65 -4.94 23.36
C LYS A 293 -3.81 -6.22 23.30
N LEU A 294 -2.59 -6.15 22.75
CA LEU A 294 -1.67 -7.28 22.70
C LEU A 294 -1.26 -7.75 24.10
N TYR A 295 -0.95 -6.83 25.02
CA TYR A 295 -0.68 -7.19 26.41
C TYR A 295 -1.87 -7.82 27.11
N PHE A 296 -3.09 -7.33 26.85
CA PHE A 296 -4.31 -7.94 27.37
C PHE A 296 -4.50 -9.37 26.87
N GLU A 297 -4.31 -9.62 25.56
CA GLU A 297 -4.41 -10.96 24.96
C GLU A 297 -3.32 -11.91 25.48
N LEU A 298 -2.16 -11.38 25.89
CA LEU A 298 -1.08 -12.10 26.58
C LEU A 298 -1.35 -12.28 28.09
N LYS A 299 -2.53 -11.88 28.59
CA LYS A 299 -2.91 -11.88 30.02
C LYS A 299 -2.00 -11.03 30.91
N ASN A 300 -1.24 -10.10 30.33
CA ASN A 300 -0.45 -9.12 31.06
C ASN A 300 -1.32 -7.90 31.39
N TYR A 301 -2.33 -8.13 32.22
CA TYR A 301 -3.36 -7.14 32.56
C TYR A 301 -2.78 -5.88 33.20
N LYS A 302 -1.70 -6.02 33.99
CA LYS A 302 -0.99 -4.88 34.59
C LYS A 302 -0.43 -3.93 33.52
N LYS A 303 0.40 -4.43 32.59
CA LYS A 303 0.96 -3.59 31.53
C LYS A 303 -0.11 -3.01 30.61
N ALA A 304 -1.14 -3.80 30.28
CA ALA A 304 -2.26 -3.31 29.49
C ALA A 304 -2.98 -2.15 30.22
N GLY A 305 -3.26 -2.32 31.52
CA GLY A 305 -3.92 -1.33 32.37
C GLY A 305 -3.11 -0.05 32.54
N ASP A 306 -1.79 -0.15 32.71
CA ASP A 306 -0.89 1.01 32.80
C ASP A 306 -0.95 1.86 31.52
N ILE A 307 -0.94 1.22 30.35
CA ILE A 307 -1.03 1.92 29.06
C ILE A 307 -2.41 2.55 28.87
N CYS A 308 -3.50 1.82 29.16
CA CYS A 308 -4.85 2.35 29.05
C CYS A 308 -5.06 3.54 29.99
N SER A 309 -4.59 3.46 31.24
CA SER A 309 -4.70 4.55 32.21
C SER A 309 -3.95 5.79 31.76
N LYS A 310 -2.73 5.62 31.24
CA LYS A 310 -1.96 6.73 30.66
C LYS A 310 -2.68 7.36 29.47
N LEU A 311 -3.19 6.55 28.54
CA LEU A 311 -3.96 7.06 27.40
C LEU A 311 -5.19 7.84 27.86
N LEU A 312 -6.02 7.28 28.74
CA LEU A 312 -7.23 7.96 29.21
C LEU A 312 -6.90 9.26 29.95
N SER A 313 -5.79 9.30 30.70
CA SER A 313 -5.30 10.53 31.34
C SER A 313 -4.84 11.57 30.33
N ASP A 314 -4.04 11.17 29.33
CA ASP A 314 -3.53 12.06 28.28
C ASP A 314 -4.67 12.73 27.50
N TYR A 315 -5.83 12.07 27.38
CA TYR A 315 -7.00 12.55 26.63
C TYR A 315 -8.18 13.00 27.52
N ALA A 316 -8.04 13.02 28.86
CA ALA A 316 -9.16 13.26 29.78
C ALA A 316 -9.83 14.62 29.58
N GLN A 317 -9.06 15.63 29.16
CA GLN A 317 -9.52 17.01 28.93
C GLN A 317 -9.44 17.42 27.45
N THR A 318 -9.10 16.49 26.56
CA THR A 318 -8.95 16.79 25.14
C THR A 318 -10.31 16.93 24.50
N LYS A 319 -10.70 18.17 24.18
CA LYS A 319 -11.79 18.44 23.23
C LYS A 319 -11.22 18.31 21.82
N THR A 320 -11.45 17.17 21.18
CA THR A 320 -11.09 16.93 19.78
C THR A 320 -12.35 16.57 19.00
N SER A 321 -12.43 17.03 17.76
CA SER A 321 -13.43 16.62 16.77
C SER A 321 -12.93 15.48 15.88
N ASP A 322 -11.76 14.90 16.22
CA ASP A 322 -11.13 13.85 15.43
C ASP A 322 -11.77 12.48 15.75
N ASP A 323 -12.59 11.98 14.83
CA ASP A 323 -13.29 10.70 14.94
C ASP A 323 -12.36 9.52 15.23
N VAL A 324 -11.13 9.54 14.69
CA VAL A 324 -10.15 8.47 14.89
C VAL A 324 -9.71 8.46 16.34
N ILE A 325 -9.44 9.63 16.93
CA ILE A 325 -9.05 9.75 18.34
C ILE A 325 -10.23 9.38 19.23
N ILE A 326 -11.42 9.91 18.97
CA ILE A 326 -12.64 9.66 19.77
C ILE A 326 -12.92 8.15 19.85
N LYS A 327 -12.98 7.48 18.70
CA LYS A 327 -13.22 6.04 18.63
C LYS A 327 -12.17 5.22 19.38
N ARG A 328 -10.89 5.62 19.32
CA ARG A 328 -9.82 4.92 20.04
C ARG A 328 -9.85 5.17 21.54
N ILE A 329 -10.32 6.34 22.00
CA ILE A 329 -10.58 6.59 23.43
C ILE A 329 -11.68 5.65 23.93
N GLU A 330 -12.79 5.51 23.22
CA GLU A 330 -13.90 4.62 23.58
C GLU A 330 -13.41 3.17 23.69
N MET A 331 -12.72 2.67 22.67
CA MET A 331 -12.14 1.33 22.69
C MET A 331 -11.13 1.12 23.82
N THR A 332 -10.41 2.18 24.22
CA THR A 332 -9.50 2.13 25.37
C THR A 332 -10.26 2.05 26.70
N LYS A 333 -11.41 2.72 26.82
CA LYS A 333 -12.30 2.60 27.99
C LYS A 333 -12.85 1.18 28.12
N GLU A 334 -13.39 0.62 27.04
CA GLU A 334 -13.90 -0.75 27.01
C GLU A 334 -12.82 -1.77 27.38
N LEU A 335 -11.60 -1.60 26.85
CA LEU A 335 -10.48 -2.48 27.19
C LEU A 335 -10.10 -2.35 28.67
N SER A 336 -10.13 -1.13 29.22
CA SER A 336 -9.86 -0.86 30.64
C SER A 336 -10.89 -1.53 31.56
N GLU A 337 -12.17 -1.55 31.19
CA GLU A 337 -13.22 -2.28 31.92
C GLU A 337 -12.95 -3.78 31.93
N LYS A 338 -12.68 -4.37 30.76
CA LYS A 338 -12.31 -5.80 30.64
C LYS A 338 -11.07 -6.15 31.47
N ILE A 339 -10.07 -5.25 31.53
CA ILE A 339 -8.88 -5.46 32.37
C ILE A 339 -9.25 -5.56 33.85
N LYS A 340 -10.15 -4.69 34.34
CA LYS A 340 -10.60 -4.71 35.75
C LYS A 340 -11.34 -5.99 36.12
N GLU A 341 -12.06 -6.59 35.18
CA GLU A 341 -12.74 -7.89 35.39
C GLU A 341 -11.77 -9.07 35.52
N ASN A 342 -10.51 -8.91 35.09
CA ASN A 342 -9.49 -9.94 35.05
C ASN A 342 -8.31 -9.71 36.02
N LEU A 343 -8.37 -8.65 36.84
CA LEU A 343 -7.46 -8.35 37.95
C LEU A 343 -8.10 -8.80 39.26
#